data_AF-A0A6L9ZZC7-F1
#
_entry.id   AF-A0A6L9ZZC7-F1
#
_cell.length_a   1.000
_cell.length_b   1.000
_cell.length_c   1.000
_cell.angle_alpha   90.00
_cell.angle_beta   90.00
_cell.angle_gamma   90.00
#
_symmetry.space_group_name_H-M   'P 1'
#
loop_
_entity.id
_entity.type
_entity.pdbx_description
1 polymer ?
#
loop_
_entity_poly.entity_id
_entity_poly.type
_entity_poly.pdbx_seq_one_letter_code
_entity_poly.pdbx_strand_id
1 'polypeptide(L)' 'MNHPNFKTMNEPELRAYVLAHRDDTDAFYALADRLKSKPGRKLSEGDFEKLPEILAEIKQQKQ' A
#
# COMPACT_ATOMS: atom_id res chain seq x y z
N MET A 1 -25.09 -12.95 -2.50
CA MET A 1 -23.99 -12.13 -3.06
C MET A 1 -23.63 -11.10 -2.01
N ASN A 2 -22.63 -11.40 -1.18
CA ASN A 2 -22.17 -10.50 -0.13
C ASN A 2 -20.67 -10.29 -0.38
N HIS A 3 -20.33 -9.35 -1.27
CA HIS A 3 -18.94 -8.96 -1.43
C HIS A 3 -18.53 -8.21 -0.15
N PRO A 4 -17.49 -8.65 0.57
CA PRO A 4 -16.99 -7.91 1.72
C PRO A 4 -16.55 -6.52 1.26
N ASN A 5 -16.81 -5.50 2.07
CA ASN A 5 -16.37 -4.14 1.78
C ASN A 5 -14.85 -4.06 1.96
N PHE A 6 -14.11 -4.29 0.87
CA PHE A 6 -12.66 -4.21 0.85
C PHE A 6 -12.12 -2.82 1.25
N LYS A 7 -12.96 -1.78 1.07
CA LYS A 7 -12.68 -0.42 1.57
C LYS A 7 -12.72 -0.30 3.09
N THR A 8 -13.51 -1.12 3.78
CA THR A 8 -13.62 -1.08 5.25
C THR A 8 -12.73 -2.11 5.95
N MET A 9 -12.29 -3.17 5.25
CA MET A 9 -11.33 -4.14 5.78
C MET A 9 -9.99 -3.49 6.10
N ASN A 10 -9.25 -3.99 7.10
CA ASN A 10 -7.88 -3.52 7.33
C ASN A 10 -6.94 -4.03 6.23
N GLU A 11 -5.87 -3.29 5.94
CA GLU A 11 -4.89 -3.68 4.92
C GLU A 11 -4.31 -5.11 5.08
N PRO A 12 -3.96 -5.60 6.29
CA PRO A 12 -3.55 -7.00 6.46
C PRO A 12 -4.66 -8.01 6.16
N GLU A 13 -5.91 -7.69 6.49
CA GLU A 13 -7.06 -8.56 6.22
C GLU A 13 -7.37 -8.62 4.72
N LEU A 14 -7.32 -7.46 4.04
CA LEU A 14 -7.49 -7.36 2.60
C LEU A 14 -6.39 -8.14 1.85
N ARG A 15 -5.14 -8.07 2.30
CA ARG A 15 -4.04 -8.87 1.72
C ARG A 15 -4.27 -10.37 1.91
N ALA A 16 -4.65 -10.80 3.11
CA ALA A 16 -4.94 -12.20 3.38
C ALA A 16 -6.10 -12.71 2.51
N TYR A 17 -7.13 -11.88 2.33
CA TYR A 17 -8.27 -12.18 1.47
C TYR A 17 -7.87 -12.30 -0.01
N VAL A 18 -7.13 -11.34 -0.57
CA VAL A 18 -6.64 -11.40 -1.96
C VAL A 18 -5.75 -12.63 -2.18
N LEU A 19 -4.95 -13.02 -1.19
CA LEU A 19 -4.11 -14.22 -1.27
C LEU A 19 -4.91 -15.52 -1.27
N ALA A 20 -6.02 -15.57 -0.52
CA ALA A 20 -6.95 -16.69 -0.48
C ALA A 20 -7.91 -16.72 -1.69
N HIS A 21 -8.24 -15.54 -2.23
CA HIS A 21 -9.20 -15.31 -3.31
C HIS A 21 -8.51 -14.60 -4.48
N ARG A 22 -7.54 -15.27 -5.10
CA ARG A 22 -6.76 -14.71 -6.22
C ARG A 22 -7.58 -14.46 -7.49
N ASP A 23 -8.72 -15.12 -7.63
CA ASP A 23 -9.69 -14.93 -8.72
C ASP A 23 -10.54 -13.65 -8.52
N ASP A 24 -10.55 -13.12 -7.29
CA ASP A 24 -11.35 -11.95 -6.94
C ASP A 24 -10.60 -10.67 -7.33
N THR A 25 -10.88 -10.22 -8.56
CA THR A 25 -10.28 -9.01 -9.12
C THR A 25 -10.69 -7.75 -8.35
N ASP A 26 -11.88 -7.72 -7.75
CA ASP A 26 -12.37 -6.59 -6.96
C ASP A 26 -11.52 -6.39 -5.69
N ALA A 27 -11.19 -7.49 -5.00
CA ALA A 27 -10.28 -7.49 -3.86
C ALA A 27 -8.87 -7.00 -4.25
N PHE A 28 -8.36 -7.44 -5.42
CA PHE A 28 -7.06 -7.01 -5.94
C PHE A 28 -7.04 -5.50 -6.25
N TYR A 29 -8.06 -4.99 -6.93
CA TYR A 29 -8.18 -3.56 -7.24
C TYR A 29 -8.31 -2.72 -5.96
N ALA A 30 -9.09 -3.17 -4.97
CA ALA A 30 -9.20 -2.49 -3.69
C ALA A 30 -7.86 -2.43 -2.93
N LEU A 31 -7.06 -3.50 -2.99
CA LEU A 31 -5.72 -3.51 -2.39
C LEU A 31 -4.75 -2.58 -3.13
N ALA A 32 -4.79 -2.59 -4.46
CA ALA A 32 -3.96 -1.75 -5.31
C ALA A 32 -4.31 -0.26 -5.16
N ASP A 33 -5.60 0.09 -5.11
CA ASP A 33 -6.10 1.44 -4.85
C ASP A 33 -5.62 1.94 -3.48
N ARG A 34 -5.74 1.11 -2.44
CA ARG A 34 -5.24 1.44 -1.10
C ARG A 34 -3.73 1.62 -1.05
N LEU A 35 -2.97 0.79 -1.77
CA LEU A 35 -1.51 0.92 -1.90
C LEU A 35 -1.11 2.18 -2.67
N LYS A 36 -1.87 2.57 -3.71
CA LYS A 36 -1.69 3.83 -4.44
C LYS A 36 -2.09 5.06 -3.62
N SER A 37 -3.18 4.96 -2.86
CA SER A 37 -3.68 6.02 -1.98
C SER A 37 -2.81 6.20 -0.74
N LYS A 38 -2.07 5.16 -0.32
CA LYS A 38 -0.97 5.38 0.61
C LYS A 38 0.06 6.27 -0.07
N PRO A 39 0.31 7.48 0.47
CA PRO A 39 1.38 8.32 -0.02
C PRO A 39 2.69 7.70 0.46
N GLY A 40 3.13 6.61 -0.19
CA GLY A 40 4.55 6.36 -0.27
C GLY A 40 5.17 7.63 -0.84
N ARG A 41 6.19 8.18 -0.17
CA ARG A 41 6.89 9.39 -0.63
C ARG A 41 7.18 9.20 -2.12
N LYS A 42 6.52 10.00 -2.97
CA LYS A 42 6.77 9.98 -4.41
C LYS A 42 8.19 10.50 -4.60
N LEU A 43 9.15 9.58 -4.65
CA LEU A 43 10.52 9.89 -4.99
C LEU A 43 10.51 10.29 -6.47
N SER A 44 10.80 11.55 -6.73
CA SER A 44 11.07 12.04 -8.08
C SER A 44 12.44 11.57 -8.54
N GLU A 45 12.74 11.70 -9.83
CA GLU A 45 14.05 11.33 -10.39
C GLU A 45 15.22 12.04 -9.68
N GLY A 46 15.02 13.27 -9.20
CA GLY A 46 15.99 14.01 -8.38
C GLY A 46 16.11 13.54 -6.92
N ASP A 47 15.13 12.79 -6.42
CA ASP A 47 15.21 12.17 -5.09
C ASP A 47 16.09 10.91 -5.09
N PHE A 48 16.40 10.33 -6.26
CA PHE A 48 17.29 9.16 -6.36
C PHE A 48 18.72 9.50 -5.92
N GLU A 49 19.18 10.72 -6.15
CA GLU A 49 20.50 11.20 -5.72
C GLU A 49 20.55 11.41 -4.20
N LYS A 50 19.40 11.66 -3.58
CA LYS A 50 19.26 11.92 -2.14
C LYS A 50 18.59 10.79 -1.36
N LEU A 51 18.47 9.60 -1.95
CA LEU A 51 17.96 8.40 -1.28
C LEU A 51 18.59 8.15 0.09
N PRO A 52 19.91 8.25 0.30
CA PRO A 52 20.48 8.01 1.63
C PRO A 52 19.99 9.02 2.68
N GLU A 53 19.83 10.30 2.32
CA GLU A 53 19.32 11.34 3.23
C GLU A 53 17.83 11.12 3.53
N ILE A 54 17.04 10.78 2.51
CA ILE A 54 15.60 10.52 2.64
C ILE A 54 15.35 9.30 3.53
N LEU A 55 16.15 8.24 3.37
CA LEU A 55 16.02 7.01 4.17
C LEU A 55 16.40 7.26 5.64
N ALA A 56 17.40 8.11 5.89
CA ALA A 56 17.79 8.54 7.23
C ALA A 56 16.67 9.36 7.91
N GLU A 57 16.04 10.29 7.18
CA GLU A 57 14.93 11.10 7.69
C GLU A 57 13.69 10.24 8.03
N ILE A 58 13.34 9.28 7.17
CA ILE A 58 12.23 8.35 7.42
C ILE A 58 12.50 7.49 8.67
N LYS A 59 13.76 7.10 8.89
CA LYS A 59 14.15 6.33 10.07
C LYS A 59 14.04 7.15 11.36
N GLN A 60 14.36 8.44 11.31
CA GLN A 60 14.24 9.34 12.48
C GLN A 60 12.79 9.70 12.82
N GLN A 61 11.91 9.91 11.84
CA GLN A 61 10.49 10.22 12.10
C GLN A 61 9.68 9.07 12.72
N LYS A 62 10.22 7.85 12.67
CA LYS A 62 9.56 6.65 13.21
C LYS A 62 10.06 6.27 14.61
N GLN A 63 10.97 7.05 15.19
CA GLN A 63 11.53 6.87 16.53
C GLN A 63 10.88 7.84 17.52
#